data_AF-A0AA88H9V9-F1
#
_entry.id   AF-A0AA88H9V9-F1
#
_cell.length_a   1.000
_cell.length_b   1.000
_cell.length_c   1.000
_cell.angle_alpha   90.00
_cell.angle_beta   90.00
_cell.angle_gamma   90.00
#
_symmetry.space_group_name_H-M   'P 1'
#
loop_
_entity.id
_entity.type
_entity.pdbx_description
1 polymer ?
#
loop_
_entity_poly.entity_id
_entity_poly.type
_entity_poly.pdbx_seq_one_letter_code
_entity_poly.pdbx_strand_id
1 'polypeptide(L)'
;LKNAAANVLRETWLIYKHTKLVKRVNHGKVRTHQRKFLMAIYSLRKVKMDQRKLMDNANTITDISKTQNAVYEIVSELNTRQDIIDDRLNRFEEKLQAMLETLEDLHDNLLRPRHSCEDKNNKFLRPDAAITYPPVAHVHQKIQPITPQQTFDSTCSGPLMATVSSSHSGNTGQARSSVPCNLKL
;
A
#
# COMPACT_ATOMS: atom_id res chain seq x y z
N LEU A 1 -34.59 -20.10 -3.53
CA LEU A 1 -34.83 -21.33 -4.35
C LEU A 1 -35.98 -22.20 -3.85
N LYS A 2 -35.87 -22.86 -2.67
CA LYS A 2 -36.78 -23.93 -2.18
C LYS A 2 -38.28 -23.70 -2.46
N ASN A 3 -38.85 -22.58 -2.02
CA ASN A 3 -40.29 -22.28 -2.17
C ASN A 3 -40.77 -22.22 -3.63
N ALA A 4 -39.94 -21.71 -4.55
CA ALA A 4 -40.29 -21.67 -5.97
C ALA A 4 -40.29 -23.07 -6.61
N ALA A 5 -39.34 -23.93 -6.22
CA ALA A 5 -39.31 -25.33 -6.67
C ALA A 5 -40.51 -26.14 -6.13
N ALA A 6 -40.89 -25.92 -4.86
CA ALA A 6 -42.09 -26.53 -4.28
C ALA A 6 -43.36 -26.11 -5.04
N ASN A 7 -43.47 -24.83 -5.43
CA ASN A 7 -44.59 -24.35 -6.24
C ASN A 7 -44.61 -24.95 -7.65
N VAL A 8 -43.45 -25.17 -8.29
CA VAL A 8 -43.40 -25.89 -9.58
C VAL A 8 -43.99 -27.29 -9.44
N LEU A 9 -43.52 -28.08 -8.47
CA LEU A 9 -44.01 -29.45 -8.22
C LEU A 9 -45.51 -29.47 -7.90
N ARG A 10 -45.99 -28.54 -7.05
CA ARG A 10 -47.39 -28.39 -6.67
C ARG A 10 -48.30 -28.18 -7.88
N GLU A 11 -47.96 -27.23 -8.75
CA GLU A 11 -48.80 -26.91 -9.90
C GLU A 11 -48.67 -27.97 -11.01
N THR A 12 -47.52 -28.62 -11.19
CA THR A 12 -47.39 -29.82 -12.06
C THR A 12 -48.36 -30.93 -11.63
N TRP A 13 -48.40 -31.26 -10.34
CA TRP A 13 -49.32 -32.29 -9.83
C TRP A 13 -50.79 -31.88 -9.99
N LEU A 14 -51.14 -30.61 -9.76
CA LEU A 14 -52.51 -30.12 -9.94
C LEU A 14 -52.96 -30.08 -11.42
N ILE A 15 -52.04 -29.79 -12.36
CA ILE A 15 -52.30 -29.92 -13.80
C ILE A 15 -52.56 -31.38 -14.16
N TYR A 16 -51.71 -32.31 -13.71
CA TYR A 16 -51.89 -33.75 -13.95
C TYR A 16 -53.22 -34.25 -13.38
N LYS A 17 -53.51 -33.94 -12.11
CA LYS A 17 -54.77 -34.27 -11.44
C LYS A 17 -56.00 -33.80 -12.22
N HIS A 18 -56.01 -32.55 -12.68
CA HIS A 18 -57.15 -31.95 -13.37
C HIS A 18 -57.22 -32.22 -14.89
N THR A 19 -56.26 -32.95 -15.47
CA THR A 19 -56.25 -33.34 -16.90
C THR A 19 -56.25 -34.84 -17.16
N LYS A 20 -55.79 -35.67 -16.20
CA LYS A 20 -55.67 -37.13 -16.37
C LYS A 20 -56.45 -37.96 -15.34
N LEU A 21 -56.72 -37.42 -14.15
CA LEU A 21 -57.40 -38.15 -13.04
C LEU A 21 -58.86 -37.70 -12.84
N VAL A 22 -59.53 -37.20 -13.88
CA VAL A 22 -60.93 -36.73 -13.83
C VAL A 22 -61.74 -37.16 -15.06
N LYS A 23 -62.98 -37.63 -14.84
CA LYS A 23 -63.89 -38.13 -15.90
C LYS A 23 -64.37 -37.03 -16.87
N ARG A 24 -64.33 -35.76 -16.47
CA ARG A 24 -64.51 -34.57 -17.32
C ARG A 24 -63.52 -33.49 -16.89
N VAL A 25 -62.84 -32.87 -17.85
CA VAL A 25 -61.80 -31.85 -17.60
C VAL A 25 -62.42 -30.47 -17.38
N ASN A 26 -62.02 -29.78 -16.31
CA ASN A 26 -62.39 -28.38 -16.09
C ASN A 26 -61.28 -27.46 -16.59
N HIS A 27 -61.41 -26.96 -17.82
CA HIS A 27 -60.42 -26.09 -18.46
C HIS A 27 -60.16 -24.78 -17.69
N GLY A 28 -61.11 -24.27 -16.91
CA GLY A 28 -60.93 -23.10 -16.06
C GLY A 28 -59.93 -23.34 -14.92
N LYS A 29 -60.06 -24.47 -14.21
CA LYS A 29 -59.10 -24.89 -13.17
C LYS A 29 -57.72 -25.18 -13.78
N VAL A 30 -57.67 -25.89 -14.91
CA VAL A 30 -56.41 -26.19 -15.62
C VAL A 30 -55.67 -24.91 -16.02
N ARG A 31 -56.35 -23.92 -16.65
CA ARG A 31 -55.73 -22.62 -16.98
C ARG A 31 -55.20 -21.86 -15.77
N THR A 32 -55.85 -21.98 -14.61
CA THR A 32 -55.39 -21.35 -13.36
C THR A 32 -54.09 -21.96 -12.87
N HIS A 33 -53.98 -23.30 -12.87
CA HIS A 33 -52.74 -23.98 -12.49
C HIS A 33 -51.62 -23.81 -13.53
N GLN A 34 -51.94 -23.76 -14.83
CA GLN A 34 -50.97 -23.45 -15.88
C GLN A 34 -50.33 -22.07 -15.70
N ARG A 35 -51.12 -21.02 -15.40
CA ARG A 35 -50.56 -19.68 -15.11
C ARG A 35 -49.65 -19.71 -13.88
N LYS A 36 -50.08 -20.36 -12.79
CA LYS A 36 -49.28 -20.48 -11.55
C LYS A 36 -47.98 -21.27 -11.77
N PHE A 37 -48.02 -22.34 -12.56
CA PHE A 37 -46.84 -23.10 -12.97
C PHE A 37 -45.85 -22.23 -13.75
N LEU A 38 -46.31 -21.47 -14.75
CA LEU A 38 -45.45 -20.55 -15.51
C LEU A 38 -44.81 -19.47 -14.63
N MET A 39 -45.57 -18.90 -13.68
CA MET A 39 -45.03 -17.96 -12.69
C MET A 39 -44.00 -18.62 -11.76
N ALA A 40 -44.25 -19.83 -11.27
CA ALA A 40 -43.30 -20.57 -10.43
C ALA A 40 -41.99 -20.90 -11.18
N ILE A 41 -42.08 -21.29 -12.46
CA ILE A 41 -40.92 -21.50 -13.34
C ILE A 41 -40.14 -20.19 -13.55
N TYR A 42 -40.83 -19.07 -13.81
CA TYR A 42 -40.20 -17.75 -13.94
C TYR A 42 -39.48 -17.33 -12.65
N SER A 43 -40.14 -17.40 -11.49
CA SER A 43 -39.55 -17.07 -10.19
C SER A 43 -38.36 -17.98 -9.86
N LEU A 44 -38.43 -19.27 -10.15
CA LEU A 44 -37.33 -20.21 -9.94
C LEU A 44 -36.11 -19.86 -10.83
N ARG A 45 -36.33 -19.52 -12.10
CA ARG A 45 -35.28 -19.05 -13.03
C ARG A 45 -34.66 -17.74 -12.57
N LYS A 46 -35.48 -16.75 -12.19
CA LYS A 46 -35.02 -15.45 -11.69
C LYS A 46 -34.12 -15.61 -10.46
N VAL A 47 -34.61 -16.27 -9.40
CA VAL A 47 -33.84 -16.46 -8.16
C VAL A 47 -32.58 -17.31 -8.39
N LYS A 48 -32.58 -18.28 -9.33
CA LYS A 48 -31.35 -19.01 -9.71
C LYS A 48 -30.32 -18.11 -10.41
N MET A 49 -30.76 -17.20 -11.28
CA MET A 49 -29.88 -16.26 -11.97
C MET A 49 -29.34 -15.19 -11.01
N ASP A 50 -30.18 -14.65 -10.14
CA ASP A 50 -29.75 -13.63 -9.18
C ASP A 50 -28.83 -14.23 -8.09
N GLN A 51 -29.05 -15.50 -7.68
CA GLN A 51 -28.10 -16.24 -6.84
C GLN A 51 -26.74 -16.45 -7.54
N ARG A 52 -26.71 -16.68 -8.87
CA ARG A 52 -25.45 -16.76 -9.62
C ARG A 52 -24.72 -15.41 -9.58
N LYS A 53 -25.39 -14.30 -9.94
CA LYS A 53 -24.78 -12.96 -9.90
C LYS A 53 -24.19 -12.62 -8.53
N LEU A 54 -24.84 -12.99 -7.43
CA LEU A 54 -24.32 -12.76 -6.08
C LEU A 54 -23.06 -13.60 -5.79
N MET A 55 -23.00 -14.84 -6.28
CA MET A 55 -21.78 -15.67 -6.23
C MET A 55 -20.65 -15.06 -7.07
N ASP A 56 -20.96 -14.62 -8.28
CA ASP A 56 -19.97 -14.01 -9.19
C ASP A 56 -19.37 -12.74 -8.57
N ASN A 57 -20.19 -11.90 -7.92
CA ASN A 57 -19.70 -10.74 -7.16
C ASN A 57 -18.82 -11.12 -5.95
N ALA A 58 -19.17 -12.18 -5.21
CA ALA A 58 -18.36 -12.65 -4.09
C ALA A 58 -16.99 -13.18 -4.55
N ASN A 59 -16.94 -13.85 -5.71
CA ASN A 59 -15.69 -14.24 -6.35
C ASN A 59 -14.85 -13.01 -6.73
N THR A 60 -15.44 -12.01 -7.40
CA THR A 60 -14.75 -10.76 -7.76
C THR A 60 -14.13 -10.07 -6.54
N ILE A 61 -14.85 -9.96 -5.42
CA ILE A 61 -14.32 -9.39 -4.17
C ILE A 61 -13.14 -10.21 -3.65
N THR A 62 -13.25 -11.55 -3.67
CA THR A 62 -12.17 -12.46 -3.26
C THR A 62 -10.91 -12.31 -4.12
N ASP A 63 -11.07 -12.09 -5.43
CA ASP A 63 -9.95 -11.89 -6.35
C ASP A 63 -9.32 -10.49 -6.24
N ILE A 64 -10.10 -9.46 -5.88
CA ILE A 64 -9.57 -8.15 -5.49
C ILE A 64 -8.70 -8.30 -4.23
N SER A 65 -9.14 -9.03 -3.20
CA SER A 65 -8.33 -9.27 -2.00
C SER A 65 -7.02 -10.01 -2.29
N LYS A 66 -7.03 -11.04 -3.14
CA LYS A 66 -5.78 -11.70 -3.60
C LYS A 66 -4.84 -10.72 -4.29
N THR A 67 -5.38 -9.84 -5.14
CA THR A 67 -4.61 -8.84 -5.88
C THR A 67 -4.03 -7.80 -4.92
N GLN A 68 -4.78 -7.35 -3.91
CA GLN A 68 -4.30 -6.45 -2.88
C GLN A 68 -3.15 -7.06 -2.06
N ASN A 69 -3.28 -8.32 -1.64
CA ASN A 69 -2.18 -9.03 -0.96
C ASN A 69 -0.93 -9.09 -1.85
N ALA A 70 -1.06 -9.52 -3.11
CA ALA A 70 0.08 -9.62 -4.02
C ALA A 70 0.77 -8.25 -4.27
N VAL A 71 -0.02 -7.16 -4.38
CA VAL A 71 0.52 -5.79 -4.46
C VAL A 71 1.21 -5.38 -3.16
N TYR A 72 0.66 -5.74 -1.99
CA TYR A 72 1.28 -5.44 -0.70
C TYR A 72 2.65 -6.10 -0.53
N GLU A 73 2.78 -7.40 -0.84
CA GLU A 73 4.08 -8.10 -0.79
C GLU A 73 5.11 -7.42 -1.72
N ILE A 74 4.72 -7.09 -2.95
CA ILE A 74 5.59 -6.43 -3.93
C ILE A 74 6.02 -5.04 -3.43
N VAL A 75 5.10 -4.24 -2.88
CA VAL A 75 5.41 -2.90 -2.34
C VAL A 75 6.29 -2.98 -1.09
N SER A 76 6.08 -3.99 -0.23
CA SER A 76 6.93 -4.24 0.95
C SER A 76 8.36 -4.61 0.54
N GLU A 77 8.52 -5.51 -0.44
CA GLU A 77 9.84 -5.85 -0.96
C GLU A 77 10.50 -4.66 -1.69
N LEU A 78 9.74 -3.86 -2.44
CA LEU A 78 10.26 -2.65 -3.10
C LEU A 78 10.77 -1.62 -2.08
N ASN A 79 10.04 -1.37 -0.98
CA ASN A 79 10.52 -0.49 0.09
C ASN A 79 11.81 -1.03 0.71
N THR A 80 11.85 -2.33 1.06
CA THR A 80 13.06 -2.96 1.63
C THR A 80 14.26 -2.87 0.69
N ARG A 81 14.05 -2.95 -0.63
CA ARG A 81 15.09 -2.75 -1.66
C ARG A 81 15.47 -1.28 -1.82
N GLN A 82 14.54 -0.35 -1.66
CA GLN A 82 14.77 1.10 -1.67
C GLN A 82 15.64 1.52 -0.48
N ASP A 83 15.32 1.06 0.74
CA ASP A 83 16.11 1.28 1.94
C ASP A 83 17.58 0.89 1.71
N ILE A 84 17.83 -0.30 1.16
CA ILE A 84 19.17 -0.81 0.82
C ILE A 84 19.89 0.04 -0.26
N ILE A 85 19.16 0.73 -1.13
CA ILE A 85 19.73 1.62 -2.16
C ILE A 85 20.10 2.98 -1.55
N ASP A 86 19.23 3.58 -0.75
CA ASP A 86 19.48 4.86 -0.09
C ASP A 86 20.62 4.74 0.92
N ASP A 87 20.65 3.64 1.67
CA ASP A 87 21.73 3.25 2.56
C ASP A 87 23.09 3.11 1.83
N ARG A 88 23.08 2.72 0.54
CA ARG A 88 24.27 2.70 -0.33
C ARG A 88 24.61 4.07 -0.91
N LEU A 89 23.63 4.94 -1.18
CA LEU A 89 23.84 6.31 -1.63
C LEU A 89 24.48 7.15 -0.53
N ASN A 90 23.96 7.08 0.69
CA ASN A 90 24.53 7.75 1.87
C ASN A 90 26.02 7.40 2.04
N ARG A 91 26.38 6.11 1.95
CA ARG A 91 27.77 5.62 1.99
C ARG A 91 28.65 5.98 0.78
N PHE A 92 28.07 6.53 -0.29
CA PHE A 92 28.82 7.17 -1.38
C PHE A 92 28.94 8.68 -1.14
N GLU A 93 27.89 9.34 -0.64
CA GLU A 93 27.90 10.76 -0.27
C GLU A 93 28.93 11.05 0.84
N GLU A 94 28.96 10.24 1.91
CA GLU A 94 30.00 10.24 2.95
C GLU A 94 31.43 10.19 2.37
N LYS A 95 31.65 9.36 1.34
CA LYS A 95 32.97 9.20 0.71
C LYS A 95 33.30 10.34 -0.24
N LEU A 96 32.31 10.91 -0.92
CA LEU A 96 32.48 12.11 -1.73
C LEU A 96 32.81 13.31 -0.84
N GLN A 97 32.10 13.47 0.28
CA GLN A 97 32.37 14.50 1.28
C GLN A 97 33.78 14.36 1.87
N ALA A 98 34.18 13.16 2.31
CA ALA A 98 35.54 12.92 2.79
C ALA A 98 36.62 13.20 1.72
N MET A 99 36.35 12.89 0.44
CA MET A 99 37.27 13.24 -0.64
C MET A 99 37.35 14.76 -0.87
N LEU A 100 36.23 15.49 -0.79
CA LEU A 100 36.21 16.96 -0.85
C LEU A 100 37.03 17.58 0.30
N GLU A 101 36.84 17.10 1.52
CA GLU A 101 37.60 17.54 2.71
C GLU A 101 39.12 17.31 2.53
N THR A 102 39.53 16.15 2.01
CA THR A 102 40.96 15.91 1.72
C THR A 102 41.53 16.79 0.60
N LEU A 103 40.70 17.24 -0.35
CA LEU A 103 41.11 18.18 -1.39
C LEU A 103 41.19 19.63 -0.86
N GLU A 104 40.31 20.00 0.08
CA GLU A 104 40.31 21.30 0.73
C GLU A 104 41.49 21.45 1.71
N ASP A 105 41.78 20.43 2.52
CA ASP A 105 42.99 20.40 3.38
C ASP A 105 44.28 20.41 2.54
N LEU A 106 44.34 19.66 1.43
CA LEU A 106 45.46 19.71 0.50
C LEU A 106 45.61 21.09 -0.17
N HIS A 107 44.50 21.77 -0.48
CA HIS A 107 44.52 23.14 -0.99
C HIS A 107 45.07 24.10 0.08
N ASP A 108 44.55 24.07 1.30
CA ASP A 108 44.94 25.01 2.36
C ASP A 108 46.40 24.81 2.80
N ASN A 109 46.91 23.58 2.82
CA ASN A 109 48.31 23.29 3.12
C ASN A 109 49.31 23.70 2.00
N LEU A 110 48.87 23.81 0.74
CA LEU A 110 49.74 24.11 -0.39
C LEU A 110 49.59 25.52 -0.97
N LEU A 111 48.42 26.15 -0.86
CA LEU A 111 48.13 27.47 -1.46
C LEU A 111 48.04 28.62 -0.44
N ARG A 112 47.91 28.36 0.87
CA ARG A 112 47.92 29.43 1.87
C ARG A 112 49.33 30.00 2.09
N PRO A 113 49.57 31.31 1.91
CA PRO A 113 50.87 31.91 2.16
C PRO A 113 51.31 31.73 3.63
N ARG A 114 52.52 31.21 3.85
CA ARG A 114 53.13 31.14 5.19
C ARG A 114 53.52 32.53 5.68
N HIS A 115 52.61 33.20 6.37
CA HIS A 115 52.89 34.44 7.10
C HIS A 115 53.69 34.17 8.38
N SER A 116 55.02 34.06 8.28
CA SER A 116 55.93 34.17 9.42
C SER A 116 56.09 35.65 9.81
N CYS A 117 55.35 36.10 10.82
CA CYS A 117 55.53 37.43 11.41
C CYS A 117 56.52 37.36 12.57
N GLU A 118 57.78 37.70 12.31
CA GLU A 118 58.74 38.05 13.36
C GLU A 118 58.52 39.51 13.82
N ASP A 119 59.46 40.08 14.58
CA ASP A 119 59.46 41.46 15.08
C ASP A 119 58.30 41.89 16.02
N LYS A 120 58.48 41.55 17.31
CA LYS A 120 58.02 42.38 18.43
C LYS A 120 59.17 42.79 19.35
N ASN A 121 60.23 43.40 18.81
CA ASN A 121 61.25 44.03 19.65
C ASN A 121 61.93 45.24 18.98
N ASN A 122 61.39 46.45 19.18
CA ASN A 122 62.12 47.53 19.89
C ASN A 122 61.29 48.83 20.02
N LYS A 123 61.41 49.45 21.22
CA LYS A 123 61.47 50.91 21.46
C LYS A 123 60.45 51.84 20.77
N PHE A 124 59.48 52.31 21.56
CA PHE A 124 59.28 53.75 21.69
C PHE A 124 59.10 54.13 23.17
N LEU A 125 59.63 55.27 23.59
CA LEU A 125 59.67 55.67 25.00
C LEU A 125 58.43 56.48 25.38
N ARG A 126 58.00 56.39 26.63
CA ARG A 126 57.20 57.44 27.28
C ARG A 126 58.10 58.66 27.56
N PRO A 127 57.52 59.87 27.54
CA PRO A 127 57.48 60.61 28.81
C PRO A 127 56.13 61.30 29.10
N ASP A 128 55.70 61.15 30.36
CA ASP A 128 55.00 62.12 31.24
C ASP A 128 53.68 62.85 30.93
N ALA A 129 53.15 63.41 32.03
CA ALA A 129 52.15 64.49 32.15
C ALA A 129 50.68 64.23 31.73
N ALA A 130 49.90 63.67 32.68
CA ALA A 130 48.69 64.21 33.34
C ALA A 130 47.66 65.13 32.61
N ILE A 131 46.51 65.35 33.29
CA ILE A 131 45.36 66.26 33.00
C ILE A 131 44.26 65.64 32.08
N THR A 132 42.93 65.80 32.27
CA THR A 132 42.05 66.05 33.46
C THR A 132 40.56 65.82 33.07
N TYR A 133 39.79 65.13 33.93
CA TYR A 133 38.30 64.96 34.00
C TYR A 133 37.46 64.40 32.80
N PRO A 134 36.33 63.68 33.08
CA PRO A 134 35.32 63.21 32.10
C PRO A 134 34.09 64.15 32.01
N PRO A 135 33.10 63.93 31.09
CA PRO A 135 31.83 63.29 31.53
C PRO A 135 30.90 62.58 30.46
N VAL A 136 30.22 61.49 30.90
CA VAL A 136 28.75 61.19 30.77
C VAL A 136 28.04 60.94 29.40
N ALA A 137 27.25 59.84 29.35
CA ALA A 137 26.08 59.53 28.45
C ALA A 137 26.36 59.31 26.93
N HIS A 138 25.58 58.63 26.06
CA HIS A 138 24.33 57.79 26.08
C HIS A 138 24.13 57.16 24.64
N VAL A 139 23.18 56.29 24.21
CA VAL A 139 21.97 55.59 24.77
C VAL A 139 21.61 54.33 23.92
N HIS A 140 20.96 53.29 24.48
CA HIS A 140 20.25 52.17 23.79
C HIS A 140 21.10 51.25 22.85
N GLN A 141 20.64 50.10 22.29
CA GLN A 141 19.29 49.48 22.22
C GLN A 141 19.32 47.94 22.35
N LYS A 142 18.17 47.33 22.69
CA LYS A 142 17.91 45.89 22.88
C LYS A 142 17.20 45.27 21.66
N ILE A 143 17.55 44.03 21.28
CA ILE A 143 16.68 43.05 20.59
C ILE A 143 17.24 41.62 20.79
N GLN A 144 16.35 40.63 20.96
CA GLN A 144 16.57 39.20 20.69
C GLN A 144 15.54 38.78 19.62
N PRO A 145 15.69 37.64 18.93
CA PRO A 145 14.90 36.48 19.41
C PRO A 145 15.48 35.06 19.16
N ILE A 146 15.20 34.18 20.13
CA ILE A 146 14.66 32.80 19.99
C ILE A 146 15.43 31.76 19.16
N THR A 147 15.77 30.66 19.84
CA THR A 147 16.08 29.33 19.28
C THR A 147 14.91 28.37 19.56
N PRO A 148 14.72 27.32 18.75
CA PRO A 148 14.16 26.05 19.22
C PRO A 148 15.20 24.93 19.04
N GLN A 149 15.70 24.39 20.15
CA GLN A 149 16.24 23.02 20.16
C GLN A 149 15.08 22.04 20.37
N GLN A 150 15.10 20.91 19.68
CA GLN A 150 14.99 19.62 20.36
C GLN A 150 15.59 18.50 19.51
N THR A 151 16.01 17.44 20.18
CA THR A 151 16.95 16.41 19.71
C THR A 151 16.68 15.12 20.47
N PHE A 152 17.17 14.00 19.92
CA PHE A 152 17.22 12.67 20.54
C PHE A 152 15.85 11.93 20.65
N ASP A 153 15.77 10.60 20.62
CA ASP A 153 16.86 9.63 20.45
C ASP A 153 16.47 8.32 19.72
N SER A 154 17.48 7.54 19.36
CA SER A 154 17.37 6.18 18.82
C SER A 154 17.20 5.13 19.92
N THR A 155 16.60 3.98 19.60
CA THR A 155 16.96 2.69 20.21
C THR A 155 16.63 1.55 19.25
N CYS A 156 17.56 0.61 19.06
CA CYS A 156 17.39 -0.58 18.24
C CYS A 156 17.54 -1.84 19.11
N SER A 157 16.75 -2.89 18.87
CA SER A 157 16.93 -4.23 19.46
C SER A 157 16.17 -5.31 18.68
N GLY A 158 16.90 -6.34 18.24
CA GLY A 158 16.34 -7.67 17.91
C GLY A 158 16.25 -8.56 19.16
N PRO A 159 16.15 -9.92 19.06
CA PRO A 159 16.71 -10.74 17.97
C PRO A 159 15.87 -11.93 17.45
N LEU A 160 16.35 -12.49 16.33
CA LEU A 160 16.37 -13.92 15.92
C LEU A 160 15.24 -14.89 16.32
N MET A 161 14.68 -15.57 15.30
CA MET A 161 14.50 -17.04 15.32
C MET A 161 14.63 -17.64 13.90
N ALA A 162 14.80 -18.96 13.79
CA ALA A 162 15.43 -19.63 12.64
C ALA A 162 14.49 -20.33 11.64
N THR A 163 15.08 -20.80 10.55
CA THR A 163 14.47 -21.45 9.38
C THR A 163 13.98 -22.88 9.61
N VAL A 164 12.90 -23.27 8.91
CA VAL A 164 12.65 -24.67 8.50
C VAL A 164 12.17 -24.68 7.05
N SER A 165 12.80 -25.49 6.20
CA SER A 165 12.37 -25.71 4.81
C SER A 165 11.39 -26.88 4.70
N SER A 166 10.45 -26.81 3.76
CA SER A 166 9.72 -28.00 3.29
C SER A 166 9.25 -27.80 1.85
N SER A 167 9.85 -28.54 0.92
CA SER A 167 9.41 -28.65 -0.47
C SER A 167 8.50 -29.87 -0.62
N HIS A 168 7.47 -29.75 -1.47
CA HIS A 168 6.79 -30.93 -2.04
C HIS A 168 6.26 -30.63 -3.44
N SER A 169 6.59 -31.52 -4.38
CA SER A 169 6.15 -31.46 -5.77
C SER A 169 4.83 -32.23 -5.92
N GLY A 170 3.91 -31.72 -6.76
CA GLY A 170 2.57 -32.30 -6.92
C GLY A 170 1.91 -31.93 -8.25
N ASN A 171 2.54 -32.29 -9.37
CA ASN A 171 2.03 -31.98 -10.71
C ASN A 171 1.08 -33.08 -11.23
N THR A 172 -0.22 -32.79 -11.30
CA THR A 172 -1.20 -33.56 -12.09
C THR A 172 -2.07 -32.61 -12.90
N GLY A 173 -1.86 -32.54 -14.21
CA GLY A 173 -2.65 -31.67 -15.10
C GLY A 173 -4.08 -32.19 -15.30
N GLN A 174 -5.02 -31.26 -15.54
CA GLN A 174 -6.35 -31.58 -16.04
C GLN A 174 -6.58 -30.85 -17.37
N ALA A 175 -7.01 -31.59 -18.39
CA ALA A 175 -7.00 -31.11 -19.77
C ALA A 175 -8.08 -30.05 -20.05
N ARG A 176 -7.73 -29.03 -20.84
CA ARG A 176 -8.71 -28.12 -21.45
C ARG A 176 -9.51 -28.87 -22.51
N SER A 177 -10.82 -28.99 -22.32
CA SER A 177 -11.74 -29.41 -23.38
C SER A 177 -12.57 -28.23 -23.88
N SER A 178 -12.10 -27.57 -24.94
CA SER A 178 -12.86 -26.55 -25.65
C SER A 178 -13.96 -27.20 -26.50
N VAL A 179 -15.22 -26.83 -26.29
CA VAL A 179 -16.36 -27.30 -27.11
C VAL A 179 -17.06 -26.11 -27.78
N PRO A 180 -16.85 -25.87 -29.09
CA PRO A 180 -17.48 -24.77 -29.80
C PRO A 180 -18.85 -25.18 -30.36
N CYS A 181 -19.93 -24.95 -29.61
CA CYS A 181 -21.29 -25.13 -30.11
C CYS A 181 -21.74 -23.97 -31.02
N ASN A 182 -21.19 -23.91 -32.24
CA ASN A 182 -21.87 -23.28 -33.37
C ASN A 182 -22.77 -24.31 -34.05
N LEU A 183 -24.09 -24.11 -34.02
CA LEU A 183 -24.99 -24.78 -34.94
C LEU A 183 -26.08 -23.79 -35.39
N LYS A 184 -26.03 -23.44 -36.67
CA LYS A 184 -27.12 -22.72 -37.35
C LYS A 184 -28.13 -23.75 -37.86
N LEU A 185 -29.41 -23.48 -37.63
CA LEU A 185 -30.47 -23.62 -38.62
C LEU A 185 -31.53 -22.55 -38.32
#